data_AF-U9TBB1-F1
#
_entry.id   AF-U9TBB1-F1
#
_cell.length_a   1.000
_cell.length_b   1.000
_cell.length_c   1.000
_cell.angle_alpha   90.00
_cell.angle_beta   90.00
_cell.angle_gamma   90.00
#
_symmetry.space_group_name_H-M   'P 1'
#
loop_
_entity.id
_entity.type
_entity.pdbx_description
1 polymer ?
#
loop_
_entity_poly.entity_id
_entity_poly.type
_entity_poly.pdbx_seq_one_letter_code
_entity_poly.pdbx_strand_id
1 'polypeptide(L)' 'YNRIISGLLLNNRVDESMIIYDQMKKRNLFPNIITYNTLINKLYDKKKEQHVMTILQDMQQFNIRPDVTTLTTLL' A
#
# COMPACT_ATOMS: atom_id res chain seq x y z
N TYR A 1 -0.27 9.11 -9.33
CA TYR A 1 0.33 8.38 -8.20
C TYR A 1 0.09 6.87 -8.29
N ASN A 2 -1.15 6.38 -8.21
CA ASN A 2 -1.46 4.94 -8.23
C ASN A 2 -0.74 4.14 -9.33
N ARG A 3 -0.81 4.60 -10.58
CA ARG A 3 -0.14 3.94 -11.72
C ARG A 3 1.39 3.88 -11.58
N ILE A 4 1.99 4.91 -11.00
CA ILE A 4 3.43 4.98 -10.73
C ILE A 4 3.80 4.02 -9.61
N ILE A 5 3.04 4.03 -8.51
CA ILE A 5 3.21 3.12 -7.37
C ILE A 5 3.09 1.66 -7.84
N SER A 6 2.04 1.32 -8.59
CA SER A 6 1.86 -0.02 -9.15
C SER A 6 3.02 -0.42 -10.06
N GLY A 7 3.48 0.49 -10.95
CA GLY A 7 4.64 0.22 -11.80
C GLY A 7 5.93 -0.05 -11.00
N LEU A 8 6.18 0.73 -9.94
CA LEU A 8 7.33 0.53 -9.06
C LEU A 8 7.24 -0.81 -8.31
N LEU A 9 6.06 -1.17 -7.80
CA LEU A 9 5.81 -2.44 -7.12
C LEU A 9 6.00 -3.66 -8.04
N LEU A 10 5.54 -3.58 -9.29
CA LEU A 10 5.75 -4.62 -10.31
C LEU A 10 7.23 -4.82 -10.63
N ASN A 11 8.04 -3.77 -10.52
CA ASN A 11 9.49 -3.82 -10.72
C ASN A 11 10.27 -4.08 -9.41
N ASN A 12 9.62 -4.52 -8.33
CA ASN A 12 10.22 -4.74 -7.01
C ASN A 12 10.90 -3.50 -6.38
N ARG A 13 10.60 -2.28 -6.87
CA ARG A 13 11.13 -1.01 -6.36
C ARG A 13 10.26 -0.49 -5.21
N VAL A 14 10.20 -1.28 -4.14
CA VAL A 14 9.30 -1.04 -3.00
C VAL A 14 9.61 0.26 -2.27
N ASP A 15 10.89 0.57 -2.03
CA ASP A 15 11.27 1.77 -1.28
C ASP A 15 10.87 3.06 -2.03
N GLU A 16 11.06 3.09 -3.33
CA GLU A 16 10.62 4.20 -4.17
C GLU A 16 9.10 4.32 -4.23
N SER A 17 8.39 3.18 -4.24
CA SER A 17 6.94 3.19 -4.17
C SER A 17 6.43 3.83 -2.87
N MET A 18 7.15 3.64 -1.75
CA MET A 18 6.84 4.27 -0.46
C MET A 18 7.15 5.77 -0.44
N ILE A 19 8.20 6.23 -1.13
CA ILE A 19 8.47 7.66 -1.30
C ILE A 19 7.33 8.34 -2.07
N ILE A 20 6.88 7.71 -3.17
CA ILE A 20 5.76 8.23 -3.96
C ILE A 20 4.44 8.18 -3.16
N TYR A 21 4.25 7.16 -2.34
CA TYR A 21 3.13 7.05 -1.41
C TYR A 21 3.10 8.19 -0.39
N ASP A 22 4.24 8.49 0.25
CA ASP A 22 4.36 9.59 1.20
C ASP A 22 4.12 10.97 0.54
N GLN A 23 4.67 11.17 -0.67
CA GLN A 23 4.38 12.39 -1.45
C GLN A 23 2.90 12.54 -1.79
N MET A 24 2.21 11.43 -2.06
CA MET A 24 0.78 11.42 -2.31
C MET A 24 -0.01 11.83 -1.05
N LYS A 25 0.33 11.27 0.12
CA LYS A 25 -0.25 11.63 1.41
C LYS A 25 -0.03 13.10 1.76
N LYS A 26 1.18 13.64 1.55
CA LYS A 26 1.50 15.06 1.77
C LYS A 26 0.65 16.03 0.94
N ARG A 27 0.08 15.55 -0.17
CA ARG A 27 -0.84 16.32 -1.03
C ARG A 27 -2.31 16.04 -0.73
N ASN A 28 -2.63 15.34 0.37
CA ASN A 28 -3.98 14.88 0.72
C ASN A 28 -4.64 14.06 -0.40
N LEU A 29 -3.82 13.33 -1.17
CA LEU A 29 -4.28 12.38 -2.17
C LEU A 29 -4.20 10.97 -1.58
N PHE A 30 -5.20 10.14 -1.84
CA PHE A 30 -5.26 8.79 -1.30
C PHE A 30 -5.24 7.72 -2.39
N PRO A 31 -4.45 6.65 -2.21
CA PRO A 31 -4.47 5.53 -3.14
C PRO A 31 -5.84 4.87 -3.20
N ASN A 32 -6.11 4.18 -4.32
CA ASN A 32 -7.30 3.35 -4.42
C ASN A 32 -7.07 1.98 -3.75
N ILE A 33 -8.16 1.24 -3.52
CA ILE A 33 -8.14 -0.08 -2.88
C ILE A 33 -7.17 -1.06 -3.57
N ILE A 34 -7.10 -1.03 -4.91
CA ILE A 34 -6.19 -1.89 -5.68
C ILE A 34 -4.72 -1.58 -5.34
N THR A 35 -4.37 -0.30 -5.21
CA THR A 35 -3.00 0.14 -4.85
C THR A 35 -2.66 -0.28 -3.42
N TYR A 36 -3.61 -0.12 -2.49
CA TYR A 36 -3.48 -0.56 -1.11
C TYR A 36 -3.19 -2.06 -1.00
N ASN A 37 -3.99 -2.90 -1.66
CA ASN A 37 -3.81 -4.34 -1.66
C ASN A 37 -2.45 -4.75 -2.25
N THR A 38 -2.03 -4.09 -3.33
CA THR A 38 -0.75 -4.38 -3.98
C THR A 38 0.43 -4.01 -3.06
N LEU A 39 0.34 -2.89 -2.34
CA LEU A 39 1.33 -2.47 -1.36
C LEU A 39 1.43 -3.48 -0.22
N ILE A 40 0.28 -3.88 0.35
CA ILE A 40 0.22 -4.84 1.46
C ILE A 40 0.84 -6.18 1.03
N ASN A 41 0.45 -6.73 -0.12
CA ASN A 41 1.00 -7.99 -0.62
C ASN A 41 2.53 -7.93 -0.78
N LYS A 42 3.04 -6.89 -1.44
CA LYS A 42 4.49 -6.75 -1.66
C LYS A 42 5.26 -6.50 -0.37
N LEU A 43 4.70 -5.73 0.56
CA LEU A 43 5.35 -5.43 1.84
C LEU A 43 5.34 -6.66 2.76
N TYR A 44 4.27 -7.45 2.73
CA TYR A 44 4.18 -8.72 3.43
C TYR A 44 5.23 -9.72 2.91
N ASP A 45 5.33 -9.91 1.58
CA ASP A 45 6.36 -10.76 0.96
C ASP A 45 7.79 -10.35 1.36
N LYS A 46 8.01 -9.05 1.58
CA LYS A 46 9.29 -8.47 1.97
C LYS A 46 9.50 -8.45 3.50
N LYS A 47 8.60 -9.05 4.28
CA LYS A 47 8.61 -9.06 5.75
C LYS A 47 8.68 -7.65 6.37
N LYS A 48 8.10 -6.65 5.70
CA LYS A 48 8.03 -5.26 6.18
C LYS A 48 6.73 -5.02 6.95
N GLU A 49 6.50 -5.81 8.00
CA GLU A 49 5.23 -5.82 8.77
C GLU A 49 4.82 -4.44 9.30
N GLN A 50 5.78 -3.63 9.75
CA GLN A 50 5.48 -2.30 10.26
C GLN A 50 4.88 -1.37 9.20
N HIS A 51 5.32 -1.49 7.94
CA HIS A 51 4.75 -0.72 6.84
C HIS A 51 3.36 -1.24 6.46
N VAL A 52 3.15 -2.56 6.54
CA VAL A 52 1.82 -3.17 6.32
C VAL A 52 0.81 -2.62 7.34
N MET A 53 1.18 -2.56 8.61
CA MET A 53 0.33 -2.01 9.67
C MET A 53 -0.01 -0.53 9.44
N THR A 54 0.98 0.29 9.05
CA THR A 54 0.72 1.70 8.71
C THR A 54 -0.29 1.84 7.56
N ILE A 55 -0.16 1.00 6.54
CA ILE A 55 -1.04 1.03 5.38
C ILE A 55 -2.47 0.56 5.74
N LEU A 56 -2.61 -0.44 6.60
CA LEU A 56 -3.91 -0.88 7.12
C LEU A 56 -4.60 0.21 7.97
N GLN A 57 -3.84 0.91 8.81
CA GLN A 57 -4.35 2.03 9.59
C GLN A 57 -4.81 3.17 8.68
N ASP A 58 -4.03 3.48 7.63
CA ASP A 58 -4.43 4.47 6.64
C ASP A 58 -5.75 4.05 5.94
N MET A 59 -5.91 2.79 5.53
CA MET A 59 -7.17 2.29 4.94
C MET A 59 -8.36 2.52 5.87
N GLN A 60 -8.21 2.21 7.16
CA GLN A 60 -9.27 2.44 8.15
C GLN A 60 -9.60 3.93 8.32
N GLN A 61 -8.59 4.81 8.36
CA GLN A 61 -8.80 6.27 8.46
C GLN A 61 -9.56 6.84 7.26
N PHE A 62 -9.37 6.26 6.07
CA PHE A 62 -10.07 6.70 4.85
C PHE A 62 -11.41 5.99 4.61
N ASN A 63 -11.93 5.24 5.59
CA ASN A 63 -13.13 4.40 5.45
C ASN A 63 -13.05 3.41 4.27
N ILE A 64 -11.83 3.02 3.86
CA ILE A 64 -11.59 2.00 2.85
C ILE A 64 -11.51 0.67 3.58
N ARG A 65 -12.50 -0.20 3.40
CA ARG A 65 -12.46 -1.53 4.02
C ARG A 65 -11.35 -2.38 3.38
N PRO A 66 -10.47 -3.02 4.18
CA PRO A 66 -9.64 -4.11 3.70
C PRO A 66 -10.53 -5.18 3.04
N ASP A 67 -10.14 -5.65 1.86
CA ASP A 67 -10.87 -6.72 1.17
C ASP A 67 -10.37 -8.10 1.59
N VAL A 68 -11.01 -9.15 1.06
CA VAL A 68 -10.62 -10.55 1.31
C VAL A 68 -9.14 -10.76 0.95
N THR A 69 -8.67 -10.18 -0.16
CA THR A 69 -7.26 -10.23 -0.57
C THR A 69 -6.34 -9.70 0.53
N THR A 70 -6.67 -8.55 1.11
CA THR A 70 -5.89 -7.91 2.17
C THR A 70 -5.80 -8.78 3.43
N LEU A 71 -6.90 -9.46 3.77
CA LEU A 71 -6.98 -10.33 4.94
C LEU A 71 -6.30 -11.69 4.70
N THR A 72 -6.39 -12.24 3.49
CA THR A 72 -5.72 -13.50 3.11
C THR A 72 -4.20 -13.35 3.09
N THR A 73 -3.66 -12.19 2.72
CA THR A 73 -2.21 -11.95 2.74
C THR A 73 -1.64 -11.82 4.15
N LEU A 74 -2.48 -11.67 5.19
CA LEU A 74 -2.04 -11.58 6.58
C LEU A 74 -2.14 -12.92 7.34
N LEU A 75 -2.78 -13.92 6.75
CA LEU A 75 -2.95 -15.28 7.27
C LEU A 75 -1.78 -16.18 6.84
#